data_AF-A0A392NW86-F1
#
_entry.id   AF-A0A392NW86-F1
#
_cell.length_a   1.000
_cell.length_b   1.000
_cell.length_c   1.000
_cell.angle_alpha   90.00
_cell.angle_beta   90.00
_cell.angle_gamma   90.00
#
_symmetry.space_group_name_H-M   'P 1'
#
loop_
_entity.id
_entity.type
_entity.pdbx_description
1 polymer ?
#
loop_
_entity_poly.entity_id
_entity_poly.type
_entity_poly.pdbx_seq_one_letter_code
_entity_poly.pdbx_strand_id
1 'polypeptide(L)'
;NMIGKGGHAEVYKGRLPDGTVVAVKRLVRDEKEVGDKAGDFLSELGIIAHINHPNSTRLIGFGIDRGLYFVLQFASHGSLSSLLFGALLHLSLTF
;
A
#
# COMPACT_ATOMS: atom_id res chain seq x y z
N ASN A 1 10.57 -7.83 -4.40
CA ASN A 1 9.51 -7.74 -3.37
C ASN A 1 8.51 -6.61 -3.57
N MET A 2 8.72 -5.61 -4.43
CA MET A 2 7.68 -4.63 -4.75
C MET A 2 6.52 -5.32 -5.50
N ILE A 3 5.29 -5.05 -5.09
CA ILE A 3 4.05 -5.68 -5.61
C ILE A 3 3.06 -4.65 -6.16
N GLY A 4 3.33 -3.36 -5.98
CA GLY A 4 2.52 -2.28 -6.53
C GLY A 4 3.25 -0.94 -6.44
N LYS A 5 2.95 -0.04 -7.37
CA LYS A 5 3.44 1.33 -7.38
C LYS A 5 2.29 2.24 -7.81
N GLY A 6 2.01 3.26 -7.01
CA GLY A 6 1.10 4.35 -7.34
C GLY A 6 1.85 5.68 -7.42
N GLY A 7 1.13 6.78 -7.62
CA GLY A 7 1.72 8.12 -7.71
C GLY A 7 2.51 8.53 -6.45
N HIS A 8 1.96 8.22 -5.26
CA HIS A 8 2.50 8.69 -3.98
C HIS A 8 3.00 7.55 -3.08
N ALA A 9 3.03 6.30 -3.56
CA ALA A 9 3.39 5.16 -2.74
C ALA A 9 3.95 3.97 -3.53
N GLU A 10 4.86 3.25 -2.89
CA GLU A 10 5.34 1.94 -3.29
C GLU A 10 4.83 0.90 -2.30
N VAL A 11 4.36 -0.24 -2.79
CA VAL A 11 3.87 -1.33 -1.94
C VAL A 11 4.79 -2.53 -2.09
N TYR A 12 5.28 -3.05 -0.98
CA TYR A 12 6.19 -4.19 -0.92
C TYR A 12 5.54 -5.34 -0.18
N LYS A 13 5.84 -6.57 -0.59
CA LYS A 13 5.55 -7.77 0.21
C LYS A 13 6.68 -7.98 1.23
N GLY A 14 6.30 -8.12 2.50
CA GLY A 14 7.22 -8.38 3.61
C GLY A 14 6.81 -9.60 4.43
N ARG A 15 7.65 -9.95 5.40
CA ARG A 15 7.40 -10.99 6.39
C ARG A 15 7.90 -10.52 7.75
N LEU A 16 7.04 -10.59 8.77
CA LEU A 16 7.39 -10.29 10.16
C LEU A 16 8.17 -11.46 10.79
N PRO A 17 8.86 -11.25 11.93
CA PRO A 17 9.66 -12.30 12.59
C PRO A 17 8.86 -13.56 12.97
N ASP A 18 7.56 -13.40 13.25
CA ASP A 18 6.62 -14.50 13.54
C ASP A 18 6.19 -15.28 12.28
N GLY A 19 6.65 -14.87 11.10
CA GLY A 19 6.29 -15.47 9.81
C GLY A 19 5.07 -14.85 9.12
N THR A 20 4.38 -13.90 9.76
CA THR A 20 3.21 -13.22 9.20
C THR A 20 3.58 -12.46 7.93
N VAL A 21 2.87 -12.72 6.84
CA VAL A 21 3.08 -12.02 5.55
C VAL A 21 2.32 -10.70 5.56
N VAL A 22 3.01 -9.62 5.19
CA VAL A 22 2.47 -8.25 5.24
C VAL A 22 2.65 -7.51 3.94
N ALA A 23 1.80 -6.51 3.71
CA ALA A 23 2.02 -5.47 2.72
C ALA A 23 2.62 -4.24 3.42
N VAL A 24 3.74 -3.72 2.91
CA VAL A 24 4.39 -2.52 3.41
C VAL A 24 4.18 -1.41 2.39
N LYS A 25 3.30 -0.46 2.70
CA LYS A 25 3.07 0.74 1.89
C LYS A 25 4.07 1.81 2.34
N ARG A 26 5.05 2.09 1.51
CA ARG A 26 6.01 3.19 1.68
C ARG A 26 5.48 4.42 0.98
N LEU A 27 5.33 5.52 1.70
CA LEU A 27 5.00 6.80 1.08
C LEU A 27 6.26 7.33 0.37
N VAL A 28 6.13 7.60 -0.93
CA VAL A 28 7.23 8.08 -1.76
C VAL A 28 7.26 9.60 -1.70
N ARG A 29 8.46 10.16 -1.64
CA ARG A 29 8.68 11.60 -1.74
C ARG A 29 8.79 11.97 -3.21
N ASP A 30 7.88 12.79 -3.72
CA ASP A 30 8.23 13.63 -4.86
C ASP A 30 8.98 14.85 -4.33
N GLU A 31 10.15 15.13 -4.91
CA GLU A 31 10.98 16.29 -4.56
C GLU A 31 10.29 17.61 -4.95
N LYS A 32 9.33 17.54 -5.88
CA LYS A 32 8.55 18.69 -6.36
C LYS A 32 7.27 18.95 -5.56
N GLU A 33 6.86 18.02 -4.69
CA GLU A 33 5.67 18.18 -3.87
C GLU A 33 5.91 19.15 -2.70
N VAL A 34 5.20 20.27 -2.76
CA VAL A 34 5.08 21.26 -1.68
C VAL A 34 3.84 20.90 -0.85
N GLY A 35 4.01 20.47 0.41
CA GLY A 35 2.89 20.09 1.29
C GLY A 35 3.32 19.54 2.65
N ASP A 36 2.38 19.50 3.61
CA ASP A 36 2.59 18.92 4.95
C ASP A 36 2.46 17.39 4.92
N LYS A 37 3.55 16.74 4.51
CA LYS A 37 3.63 15.28 4.41
C LYS A 37 3.43 14.56 5.74
N ALA A 38 3.79 15.21 6.86
CA ALA A 38 3.54 14.65 8.19
C ALA A 38 2.05 14.72 8.52
N GLY A 39 1.41 15.85 8.21
CA GLY A 39 -0.05 16.01 8.30
C GLY A 39 -0.81 15.01 7.44
N ASP A 40 -0.41 14.79 6.19
CA ASP A 40 -1.03 13.82 5.29
C ASP A 40 -0.89 12.39 5.84
N PHE A 41 0.30 12.03 6.32
CA PHE A 41 0.54 10.74 6.97
C PHE A 41 -0.31 10.55 8.22
N LEU A 42 -0.37 11.55 9.10
CA LEU A 42 -1.16 11.49 10.33
C LEU A 42 -2.66 11.43 10.02
N SER A 43 -3.11 12.12 8.98
CA SER A 43 -4.50 12.07 8.51
C SER A 43 -4.85 10.68 7.98
N GLU A 44 -4.00 10.10 7.12
CA GLU A 44 -4.20 8.74 6.62
C GLU A 44 -4.14 7.71 7.76
N LEU A 45 -3.19 7.86 8.69
CA LEU A 45 -3.08 7.03 9.89
C LEU A 45 -4.35 7.11 10.74
N GLY A 46 -4.87 8.32 10.98
CA GLY A 46 -6.08 8.57 11.75
C GLY A 46 -7.31 7.90 11.15
N ILE A 47 -7.38 7.79 9.82
CA ILE A 47 -8.46 7.05 9.14
C ILE A 47 -8.24 5.54 9.26
N ILE A 48 -7.08 5.05 8.80
CA ILE A 48 -6.86 3.62 8.62
C ILE A 48 -6.73 2.86 9.94
N ALA A 49 -6.28 3.52 11.02
CA ALA A 49 -6.21 2.92 12.35
C ALA A 49 -7.59 2.50 12.88
N HIS A 50 -8.68 3.12 12.42
CA HIS A 50 -10.04 2.83 12.87
C HIS A 50 -10.79 1.87 11.94
N ILE A 51 -10.18 1.44 10.82
CA ILE A 51 -10.81 0.52 9.89
C ILE A 51 -10.55 -0.93 10.32
N ASN A 52 -11.62 -1.60 10.77
CA ASN A 52 -11.61 -3.03 11.08
C ASN A 52 -12.86 -3.70 10.50
N HIS A 53 -12.80 -4.04 9.21
CA HIS A 53 -13.91 -4.66 8.48
C HIS A 53 -13.39 -5.81 7.59
N PRO A 54 -14.12 -6.91 7.42
CA PRO A 54 -13.68 -8.07 6.62
C PRO A 54 -13.28 -7.75 5.17
N ASN A 55 -13.85 -6.68 4.60
CA ASN A 55 -13.60 -6.27 3.21
C ASN A 55 -12.52 -5.18 3.08
N SER A 56 -11.76 -4.88 4.14
CA SER A 56 -10.65 -3.92 4.11
C SER A 56 -9.39 -4.49 4.74
N THR A 57 -8.24 -4.14 4.19
CA THR A 57 -6.94 -4.54 4.75
C THR A 57 -6.70 -3.81 6.07
N ARG A 58 -6.54 -4.58 7.15
CA ARG A 58 -6.28 -4.03 8.48
C ARG A 58 -4.87 -3.45 8.58
N LEU A 59 -4.74 -2.31 9.25
CA LEU A 59 -3.46 -1.80 9.74
C LEU A 59 -2.91 -2.71 10.84
N ILE A 60 -1.69 -3.21 10.67
CA ILE A 60 -0.96 -3.97 11.70
C ILE A 60 -0.08 -3.01 12.51
N GLY A 61 0.51 -2.02 11.84
CA GLY A 61 1.33 -0.99 12.48
C GLY A 61 1.87 0.01 11.47
N PHE A 62 2.71 0.92 11.94
CA PHE A 62 3.39 1.90 11.10
C PHE A 62 4.86 2.02 11.51
N GLY A 63 5.66 2.63 10.64
CA GLY A 63 7.09 2.83 10.88
C GLY A 63 7.58 4.17 10.38
N ILE A 64 8.59 4.71 11.05
CA ILE A 64 9.29 5.94 10.66
C ILE A 64 10.78 5.62 10.68
N ASP A 65 11.34 5.30 9.50
CA ASP A 65 12.77 5.06 9.32
C ASP A 65 13.22 5.52 7.94
N ARG A 66 13.85 6.70 7.88
CA ARG A 66 14.25 7.38 6.63
C ARG A 66 13.08 7.56 5.62
N GLY A 67 11.85 7.39 6.07
CA GLY A 67 10.62 7.33 5.28
C GLY A 67 9.42 6.98 6.17
N LEU A 68 8.22 7.02 5.60
CA LEU A 68 6.97 6.74 6.30
C LEU A 68 6.35 5.46 5.73
N TYR A 69 5.94 4.56 6.62
CA TYR A 69 5.48 3.23 6.24
C TYR A 69 4.19 2.85 6.97
N PHE A 70 3.28 2.22 6.24
CA PHE A 70 2.18 1.45 6.82
C PHE A 70 2.45 -0.05 6.63
N VAL A 71 2.28 -0.82 7.69
CA VAL A 71 2.33 -2.28 7.69
C VAL A 71 0.90 -2.77 7.75
N LEU A 72 0.44 -3.41 6.67
CA LEU A 72 -0.94 -3.86 6.49
C LEU A 72 -1.01 -5.37 6.35
N GLN A 73 -2.18 -5.92 6.65
CA GLN A 73 -2.51 -7.29 6.28
C GLN A 73 -2.34 -7.49 4.77
N PHE A 74 -1.64 -8.55 4.38
CA PHE A 74 -1.45 -8.89 2.98
C PHE A 74 -2.70 -9.54 2.38
N ALA A 75 -3.20 -8.99 1.27
CA ALA A 75 -4.26 -9.61 0.48
C ALA A 75 -3.65 -10.57 -0.56
N SER A 76 -3.88 -11.87 -0.41
CA SER A 76 -3.25 -12.91 -1.25
C SER A 76 -3.73 -12.95 -2.70
N HIS A 77 -4.92 -12.40 -2.98
CA HIS A 77 -5.54 -12.43 -4.31
C HIS A 77 -5.11 -11.25 -5.21
N GLY A 78 -4.17 -10.43 -4.75
CA GLY A 78 -3.70 -9.27 -5.51
C GLY A 78 -4.74 -8.15 -5.56
N SER A 79 -4.59 -7.25 -6.54
CA SER A 79 -5.50 -6.11 -6.70
C SER A 79 -6.80 -6.51 -7.39
N LEU A 80 -7.89 -5.78 -7.11
CA LEU A 80 -9.15 -5.96 -7.82
C LEU A 80 -8.98 -5.79 -9.34
N SER A 81 -8.15 -4.83 -9.78
CA SER A 81 -7.83 -4.63 -11.19
C SER A 81 -7.20 -5.88 -11.81
N SER A 82 -6.27 -6.53 -11.10
CA SER A 82 -5.66 -7.78 -11.55
C SER A 82 -6.69 -8.91 -11.69
N LEU A 83 -7.68 -8.98 -10.80
CA LEU A 83 -8.74 -9.99 -10.88
C LEU A 83 -9.75 -9.71 -11.99
N LEU A 84 -10.08 -8.44 -12.23
CA LEU A 84 -11.04 -8.04 -13.27
C LEU A 84 -10.44 -8.08 -14.68
N PHE A 85 -9.16 -7.71 -14.82
CA PHE A 85 -8.52 -7.47 -16.12
C PHE A 85 -7.33 -8.39 -16.42
N GLY A 86 -6.98 -9.31 -15.51
CA GLY A 86 -5.83 -10.21 -15.64
C GLY A 86 -5.83 -11.13 -16.86
N ALA A 87 -6.99 -11.33 -17.51
CA ALA A 87 -7.11 -12.07 -18.78
C ALA A 87 -7.30 -11.16 -20.01
N LEU A 88 -7.64 -9.88 -19.83
CA LEU A 88 -7.97 -8.95 -20.93
C LEU A 88 -6.73 -8.22 -21.48
N LEU A 89 -5.65 -8.10 -20.72
CA LEU A 89 -4.44 -7.39 -21.14
C LEU A 89 -3.50 -8.18 -22.07
N HIS A 90 -3.82 -9.43 -22.44
CA HIS A 90 -3.17 -10.11 -23.58
C HIS A 90 -3.82 -9.78 -24.93
N LEU A 91 -4.88 -8.97 -24.94
CA LEU A 91 -5.37 -8.31 -26.15
C LEU A 91 -5.05 -6.82 -25.99
N SER A 92 -3.93 -6.43 -26.59
CA SER A 92 -3.52 -5.05 -26.82
C SER A 92 -4.72 -4.17 -27.20
N LEU A 93 -5.10 -3.26 -26.32
CA LEU A 93 -5.85 -2.07 -26.70
C LEU A 93 -4.93 -0.87 -26.50
N THR A 94 -4.14 -0.61 -27.54
CA THR A 94 -3.66 0.73 -27.87
C THR A 94 -4.86 1.64 -28.09
N PHE A 95 -4.98 2.69 -27.28
CA PHE A 95 -5.46 4.01 -27.65
C PHE A 95 -4.61 5.04 -26.93
#